data_AF-A0A1W6CSK5-F1
#
_entry.id   AF-A0A1W6CSK5-F1
#
_cell.length_a   1.000
_cell.length_b   1.000
_cell.length_c   1.000
_cell.angle_alpha   90.00
_cell.angle_beta   90.00
_cell.angle_gamma   90.00
#
_symmetry.space_group_name_H-M   'P 1'
#
loop_
_entity.id
_entity.type
_entity.pdbx_description
1 polymer ?
#
loop_
_entity_poly.entity_id
_entity_poly.type
_entity_poly.pdbx_seq_one_letter_code
_entity_poly.pdbx_strand_id
1 'polypeptide(L)' 'MRAPAGKTPPTFHEIRSLAARLYTEQGINAQALLGHKSADMTSIYRDVRGSEWIEVQTG' A
#
# COMPACT_ATOMS: atom_id res chain seq x y z
N MET A 1 17.46 -11.16 -0.54
CA MET A 1 17.34 -9.71 -0.82
C MET A 1 17.78 -8.94 0.41
N ARG A 2 18.63 -7.91 0.26
CA ARG A 2 19.04 -7.02 1.36
C ARG A 2 18.49 -5.63 1.05
N ALA A 3 17.87 -4.97 2.03
CA ALA A 3 17.39 -3.61 1.84
C ALA A 3 18.57 -2.65 1.61
N PRO A 4 18.34 -1.51 0.92
CA PRO A 4 19.34 -0.45 0.77
C PRO A 4 19.88 0.02 2.12
N ALA A 5 21.14 0.48 2.14
CA ALA A 5 21.74 1.05 3.36
C ALA A 5 20.88 2.18 3.93
N GLY A 6 20.60 2.13 5.23
CA GLY A 6 19.74 3.10 5.91
C GLY A 6 18.23 2.85 5.78
N LYS A 7 17.79 1.75 5.15
CA LYS A 7 16.37 1.36 5.09
C LYS A 7 16.11 0.05 5.81
N THR A 8 14.97 -0.01 6.51
CA THR A 8 14.44 -1.26 7.06
C THR A 8 13.63 -1.96 5.97
N PRO A 9 13.86 -3.27 5.71
CA PRO A 9 13.02 -4.04 4.80
C PRO A 9 11.54 -4.02 5.24
N PRO A 10 10.58 -4.10 4.31
CA PRO A 10 9.18 -4.33 4.65
C PRO A 10 9.01 -5.59 5.50
N THR A 11 8.14 -5.52 6.51
CA THR A 11 7.78 -6.69 7.31
C THR A 11 6.66 -7.48 6.64
N PHE A 12 6.36 -8.68 7.13
CA PHE A 12 5.23 -9.48 6.64
C PHE A 12 3.89 -8.73 6.73
N HIS A 13 3.72 -7.82 7.69
CA HIS A 13 2.50 -7.03 7.85
C HIS A 13 2.20 -6.13 6.66
N GLU A 14 3.21 -5.72 5.89
CA GLU A 14 3.04 -4.85 4.72
C GLU A 14 2.30 -5.54 3.55
N ILE A 15 2.08 -6.86 3.61
CA ILE A 15 1.18 -7.56 2.69
C ILE A 15 -0.25 -7.02 2.81
N ARG A 16 -0.71 -6.60 4.01
CA ARG A 16 -2.03 -5.96 4.16
C ARG A 16 -2.09 -4.63 3.42
N SER A 17 -1.05 -3.82 3.49
CA SER A 17 -0.97 -2.53 2.78
C SER A 17 -0.97 -2.74 1.27
N LEU A 18 -0.27 -3.76 0.78
CA LEU A 18 -0.30 -4.15 -0.63
C LEU A 18 -1.69 -4.59 -1.08
N ALA A 19 -2.34 -5.48 -0.32
CA ALA A 19 -3.70 -5.94 -0.62
C ALA A 19 -4.70 -4.76 -0.65
N ALA A 20 -4.60 -3.83 0.31
CA ALA A 20 -5.46 -2.65 0.37
C ALA A 20 -5.42 -1.83 -0.93
N ARG A 21 -4.22 -1.61 -1.48
CA ARG A 21 -4.02 -0.84 -2.73
C ARG A 21 -4.56 -1.59 -3.94
N LEU A 22 -4.11 -2.83 -4.15
CA LEU A 22 -4.50 -3.63 -5.30
C LEU A 22 -6.01 -3.86 -5.39
N TYR A 23 -6.67 -4.13 -4.26
CA TYR A 23 -8.12 -4.32 -4.25
C TYR A 23 -8.89 -3.01 -4.43
N THR A 24 -8.35 -1.88 -3.96
CA THR A 24 -8.94 -0.57 -4.25
C THR A 24 -8.89 -0.26 -5.75
N GLU A 25 -7.77 -0.54 -6.42
CA GLU A 25 -7.62 -0.37 -7.87
C GLU A 25 -8.59 -1.25 -8.68
N GLN A 26 -8.92 -2.43 -8.16
CA GLN A 26 -9.91 -3.35 -8.75
C GLN A 26 -11.37 -2.94 -8.45
N GLY A 27 -11.61 -1.85 -7.71
CA GLY A 27 -12.94 -1.41 -7.31
C GLY A 27 -13.57 -2.23 -6.16
N ILE A 28 -12.80 -3.10 -5.50
CA ILE A 28 -13.25 -3.88 -4.35
C ILE A 28 -13.16 -3.01 -3.08
N ASN A 29 -14.15 -3.13 -2.20
CA ASN A 29 -14.18 -2.40 -0.93
C ASN A 29 -13.09 -2.91 0.05
N ALA A 30 -11.91 -2.30 -0.03
CA ALA A 30 -10.76 -2.65 0.80
C ALA A 30 -11.01 -2.46 2.30
N GLN A 31 -11.83 -1.48 2.72
CA GLN A 31 -12.14 -1.27 4.13
C GLN A 31 -12.88 -2.47 4.73
N ALA A 32 -13.90 -2.96 4.01
CA ALA A 32 -14.65 -4.15 4.41
C ALA A 32 -13.75 -5.39 4.42
N LEU A 33 -12.92 -5.57 3.37
CA LEU A 33 -11.99 -6.69 3.26
C LEU A 33 -10.96 -6.75 4.41
N LEU A 34 -10.43 -5.59 4.81
CA LEU A 34 -9.44 -5.49 5.89
C LEU A 34 -10.07 -5.57 7.29
N GLY A 35 -11.41 -5.46 7.38
CA GLY A 35 -12.15 -5.45 8.64
C GLY A 35 -12.00 -4.16 9.43
N HIS A 36 -11.75 -3.03 8.76
CA HIS A 36 -11.55 -1.75 9.44
C HIS A 36 -12.88 -1.03 9.70
N LYS A 37 -13.09 -0.64 10.95
CA LYS A 37 -14.27 0.14 11.35
C LYS A 37 -14.23 1.57 10.80
N SER A 38 -13.05 2.20 10.79
CA SER A 38 -12.87 3.57 10.28
C SER A 38 -12.22 3.57 8.90
N ALA A 39 -12.67 4.51 8.06
CA ALA A 39 -12.05 4.80 6.77
C ALA A 39 -10.61 5.33 6.93
N ASP A 40 -10.33 6.04 8.02
CA ASP A 40 -9.00 6.61 8.33
C ASP A 40 -7.96 5.51 8.56
N MET A 41 -8.36 4.39 9.19
CA MET A 41 -7.44 3.25 9.29
C MET A 41 -7.15 2.67 7.91
N THR A 42 -8.15 2.59 7.05
CA THR A 42 -7.97 2.08 5.67
C THR A 42 -7.15 3.03 4.80
N SER A 43 -7.19 4.36 5.03
CA SER A 43 -6.35 5.29 4.28
C SER A 43 -4.86 5.08 4.58
N ILE A 44 -4.49 4.77 5.83
CA ILE A 44 -3.09 4.45 6.21
C ILE A 44 -2.54 3.24 5.45
N TYR A 45 -3.36 2.22 5.19
CA TYR A 45 -2.94 1.03 4.44
C TYR A 45 -2.93 1.23 2.91
N ARG A 46 -3.63 2.26 2.41
CA ARG A 46 -3.61 2.64 0.99
C ARG A 46 -2.46 3.58 0.66
N ASP A 47 -1.82 4.16 1.67
CA ASP A 47 -0.67 5.05 1.48
C ASP A 47 0.58 4.27 1.04
N VAL A 48 1.16 4.72 -0.06
CA VAL A 48 2.32 4.15 -0.74
C VAL A 48 3.65 4.59 -0.14
N ARG A 49 3.63 5.62 0.72
CA ARG A 49 4.78 6.15 1.48
C ARG A 49 6.01 6.39 0.60
N GLY A 50 5.79 6.88 -0.63
CA GLY A 50 6.86 7.15 -1.60
C GLY A 50 7.56 5.91 -2.16
N SER A 51 6.92 4.74 -2.08
CA SER A 51 7.45 3.47 -2.61
C SER A 51 7.13 3.24 -4.09
N GLU A 52 6.35 4.12 -4.71
CA GLU A 52 5.90 4.00 -6.09
C GLU A 52 6.73 4.87 -7.03
N TRP A 53 6.89 4.39 -8.25
CA TRP A 53 7.60 5.10 -9.31
C TRP A 53 6.68 6.17 -9.90
N ILE A 54 7.23 7.34 -10.18
CA ILE A 54 6.52 8.38 -10.92
C ILE A 54 6.65 8.04 -12.40
N GLU A 55 5.55 7.66 -13.05
CA GLU A 55 5.52 7.52 -14.50
C GLU A 55 5.60 8.91 -15.16
N VAL A 56 6.66 9.15 -15.91
CA VAL A 56 6.83 10.38 -16.69
C VAL A 56 6.36 10.11 -18.11
N GLN A 57 5.31 10.81 -18.55
CA GLN A 57 4.85 10.75 -19.94
C GLN A 57 5.85 11.51 -20.83
N THR A 58 6.68 10.77 -21.57
CA THR A 58 7.46 11.32 -22.69
C THR A 58 6.56 11.32 -23.92
N GLY A 59 6.15 12.51 -24.36
CA GLY A 59 5.45 12.70 -25.62
C GLY A 59 6.29 12.40 -26.85
#